data_AF-A0A523YFB4-F1
#
_entry.id   AF-A0A523YFB4-F1
#
_cell.length_a   1.000
_cell.length_b   1.000
_cell.length_c   1.000
_cell.angle_alpha   90.00
_cell.angle_beta   90.00
_cell.angle_gamma   90.00
#
_symmetry.space_group_name_H-M   'P 1'
#
loop_
_entity.id
_entity.type
_entity.pdbx_description
1 polymer ?
#
loop_
_entity_poly.entity_id
_entity_poly.type
_entity_poly.pdbx_seq_one_letter_code
_entity_poly.pdbx_strand_id
1 'polypeptide(L)'
;MRTVRIGRKGGEVAVQFDYDEKLVEVARAFPKRRFDPETKEWLVPLYLYKDVMRIFEDQTCVVIVDAEIEKLLLEGKEFEAEAPEVFIRRVGNDYMVSFDYDPNLVREIRSLEERKFDPGTKGWFIPIRDEIKTLEEVISKLRLARCQIKLHDDLKGSLKR
;
A
#
# COMPACT_ATOMS: atom_id res chain seq x y z
N MET A 1 -19.06 -23.73 8.89
CA MET A 1 -18.05 -22.92 9.60
C MET A 1 -17.03 -22.49 8.56
N ARG A 2 -16.71 -21.20 8.45
CA ARG A 2 -15.74 -20.71 7.45
C ARG A 2 -14.33 -21.06 7.90
N THR A 3 -13.51 -21.55 6.99
CA THR A 3 -12.10 -21.86 7.26
C THR A 3 -11.21 -21.05 6.34
N VAL A 4 -10.21 -20.40 6.91
CA VAL A 4 -9.19 -19.65 6.20
C VAL A 4 -7.85 -20.30 6.50
N ARG A 5 -7.08 -20.67 5.47
CA ARG A 5 -5.70 -21.14 5.60
C ARG A 5 -4.76 -19.99 5.29
N ILE A 6 -3.77 -19.77 6.16
CA ILE A 6 -2.78 -18.71 6.03
C ILE A 6 -1.40 -19.35 6.03
N GLY A 7 -0.72 -19.27 4.89
CA GLY A 7 0.60 -19.82 4.66
C GLY A 7 1.60 -18.78 4.18
N ARG A 8 2.86 -19.20 4.02
CA ARG A 8 3.91 -18.36 3.46
C ARG A 8 4.33 -18.88 2.09
N LYS A 9 4.44 -17.98 1.11
CA LYS A 9 5.02 -18.25 -0.20
C LYS A 9 6.09 -17.20 -0.51
N GLY A 10 7.33 -17.50 -0.13
CA GLY A 10 8.47 -16.60 -0.34
C GLY A 10 8.29 -15.25 0.39
N GLY A 11 8.14 -14.18 -0.39
CA GLY A 11 7.93 -12.80 0.08
C GLY A 11 6.45 -12.42 0.26
N GLU A 12 5.54 -13.38 0.20
CA GLU A 12 4.09 -13.18 0.30
C GLU A 12 3.47 -14.10 1.38
N VAL A 13 2.36 -13.64 1.96
CA VAL A 13 1.40 -14.43 2.72
C VAL A 13 0.33 -14.95 1.76
N ALA A 14 0.15 -16.26 1.75
CA ALA A 14 -0.89 -16.94 1.00
C ALA A 14 -2.13 -17.12 1.88
N VAL A 15 -3.28 -16.66 1.40
CA VAL A 15 -4.56 -16.77 2.08
C VAL A 15 -5.53 -17.56 1.20
N GLN A 16 -6.00 -18.70 1.70
CA GLN A 16 -6.89 -19.60 0.99
C GLN A 16 -8.19 -19.81 1.77
N PHE A 17 -9.31 -19.73 1.07
CA PHE A 17 -10.63 -20.06 1.61
C PHE A 17 -11.58 -20.42 0.48
N ASP A 18 -12.64 -21.17 0.80
CA ASP A 18 -13.75 -21.40 -0.13
C ASP A 18 -14.44 -20.07 -0.44
N TYR A 19 -14.92 -19.90 -1.67
CA TYR A 19 -15.52 -18.64 -2.11
C TYR A 19 -16.60 -18.17 -1.13
N ASP A 20 -16.33 -17.04 -0.51
CA ASP A 20 -17.24 -16.30 0.35
C ASP A 20 -17.04 -14.82 0.05
N GLU A 21 -18.13 -14.15 -0.34
CA GLU A 21 -18.09 -12.76 -0.80
C GLU A 21 -17.48 -11.81 0.25
N LYS A 22 -17.77 -12.03 1.54
CA LYS A 22 -17.22 -11.18 2.62
C LYS A 22 -15.71 -11.39 2.77
N LEU A 23 -15.26 -12.64 2.72
CA LEU A 23 -13.82 -12.94 2.79
C LEU A 23 -13.07 -12.43 1.56
N VAL A 24 -13.72 -12.46 0.38
CA VAL A 24 -13.18 -11.85 -0.84
C VAL A 24 -13.04 -10.34 -0.69
N GLU A 25 -14.04 -9.64 -0.13
CA GLU A 25 -13.94 -8.21 0.13
C GLU A 25 -12.80 -7.87 1.11
N VAL A 26 -12.64 -8.66 2.16
CA VAL A 26 -11.53 -8.54 3.12
C VAL A 26 -10.18 -8.72 2.42
N ALA A 27 -10.02 -9.80 1.63
CA ALA A 27 -8.80 -10.02 0.87
C ALA A 27 -8.52 -8.88 -0.13
N ARG A 28 -9.58 -8.34 -0.75
CA ARG A 28 -9.50 -7.19 -1.66
C ARG A 28 -9.15 -5.87 -0.98
N ALA A 29 -9.20 -5.76 0.33
CA ALA A 29 -8.85 -4.54 1.04
C ALA A 29 -7.33 -4.36 1.24
N PHE A 30 -6.54 -5.45 1.19
CA PHE A 30 -5.09 -5.37 1.40
C PHE A 30 -4.38 -4.60 0.27
N PRO A 31 -3.32 -3.83 0.54
CA PRO A 31 -2.54 -3.22 -0.53
C PRO A 31 -1.69 -4.29 -1.25
N LYS A 32 -1.44 -4.07 -2.55
CA LYS A 32 -0.62 -4.94 -3.42
C LYS A 32 -1.04 -6.44 -3.46
N ARG A 33 -2.25 -6.81 -3.00
CA ARG A 33 -2.74 -8.18 -3.14
C ARG A 33 -2.92 -8.57 -4.61
N ARG A 34 -2.76 -9.87 -4.88
CA ARG A 34 -3.14 -10.51 -6.14
C ARG A 34 -3.84 -11.84 -5.86
N PHE A 35 -4.71 -12.26 -6.77
CA PHE A 35 -5.30 -13.59 -6.74
C PHE A 35 -4.53 -14.50 -7.70
N ASP A 36 -4.07 -15.64 -7.21
CA ASP A 36 -3.48 -16.71 -8.01
C ASP A 36 -4.58 -17.71 -8.40
N PRO A 37 -4.99 -17.79 -9.68
CA PRO A 37 -6.05 -18.67 -10.11
C PRO A 37 -5.66 -20.15 -10.14
N GLU A 38 -4.37 -20.48 -10.21
CA GLU A 38 -3.89 -21.88 -10.26
C GLU A 38 -4.02 -22.52 -8.88
N THR A 39 -3.59 -21.81 -7.84
CA THR A 39 -3.64 -22.28 -6.45
C THR A 39 -4.90 -21.85 -5.69
N LYS A 40 -5.68 -20.92 -6.28
CA LYS A 40 -6.88 -20.30 -5.72
C LYS A 40 -6.61 -19.58 -4.40
N GLU A 41 -5.52 -18.82 -4.37
CA GLU A 41 -5.05 -18.12 -3.19
C GLU A 41 -4.97 -16.62 -3.41
N TRP A 42 -5.22 -15.86 -2.35
CA TRP A 42 -4.86 -14.46 -2.28
C TRP A 42 -3.45 -14.33 -1.76
N LEU A 43 -2.59 -13.67 -2.52
CA LEU A 43 -1.20 -13.43 -2.17
C LEU A 43 -1.06 -11.96 -1.76
N VAL A 44 -0.56 -11.76 -0.55
CA VAL A 44 -0.44 -10.45 0.12
C VAL A 44 1.02 -10.26 0.51
N PRO A 45 1.62 -9.06 0.43
CA PRO A 45 3.01 -8.86 0.84
C PRO A 45 3.29 -9.34 2.28
N LEU A 46 4.44 -9.99 2.49
CA LEU A 46 4.80 -10.61 3.78
C LEU A 46 4.86 -9.62 4.94
N TYR A 47 5.19 -8.35 4.70
CA TYR A 47 5.18 -7.33 5.75
C TYR A 47 3.80 -7.05 6.36
N LEU A 48 2.72 -7.52 5.73
CA LEU A 48 1.35 -7.40 6.24
C LEU A 48 0.89 -8.64 7.01
N TYR A 49 1.77 -9.62 7.27
CA TYR A 49 1.33 -10.91 7.86
C TYR A 49 0.59 -10.76 9.19
N LYS A 50 0.99 -9.82 10.06
CA LYS A 50 0.29 -9.53 11.32
C LYS A 50 -1.11 -8.97 11.08
N ASP A 51 -1.26 -8.09 10.08
CA ASP A 51 -2.56 -7.52 9.71
C ASP A 51 -3.48 -8.57 9.08
N VAL A 52 -2.93 -9.41 8.20
CA VAL A 52 -3.66 -10.54 7.60
C VAL A 52 -4.20 -11.45 8.71
N MET A 53 -3.36 -11.86 9.65
CA MET A 53 -3.77 -12.68 10.80
C MET A 53 -4.90 -12.02 11.60
N ARG A 54 -4.67 -10.80 12.08
CA ARG A 54 -5.64 -10.06 12.90
C ARG A 54 -6.99 -9.89 12.19
N ILE A 55 -6.98 -9.41 10.95
CA ILE A 55 -8.22 -9.07 10.22
C ILE A 55 -9.04 -10.32 9.92
N PHE A 56 -8.40 -11.44 9.59
CA PHE A 56 -9.11 -12.70 9.32
C PHE A 56 -9.61 -13.37 10.61
N GLU A 57 -8.85 -13.32 11.72
CA GLU A 57 -9.35 -13.77 13.03
C GLU A 57 -10.65 -13.03 13.44
N ASP A 58 -10.75 -11.74 13.12
CA ASP A 58 -11.94 -10.92 13.39
C ASP A 58 -13.17 -11.32 12.55
N GLN A 59 -13.04 -12.11 11.47
CA GLN A 59 -14.15 -12.47 10.56
C GLN A 59 -15.03 -13.63 11.05
N THR A 60 -14.90 -14.04 12.33
CA THR A 60 -15.64 -15.20 12.87
C THR A 60 -15.40 -16.47 12.03
N CYS A 61 -14.16 -16.66 11.57
CA CYS A 61 -13.74 -17.86 10.83
C CYS A 61 -12.68 -18.64 11.62
N VAL A 62 -12.54 -19.92 11.32
CA VAL A 62 -11.43 -20.72 11.83
C VAL A 62 -10.22 -20.47 10.95
N VAL A 63 -9.20 -19.88 11.56
CA VAL A 63 -7.91 -19.62 10.92
C VAL A 63 -6.98 -20.80 11.18
N ILE A 64 -6.47 -21.40 10.11
CA ILE A 64 -5.43 -22.44 10.15
C ILE A 64 -4.15 -21.79 9.64
N VAL A 65 -3.13 -21.77 10.46
CA VAL A 65 -1.87 -21.09 10.17
C VAL A 65 -0.79 -22.13 9.89
N ASP A 66 -0.04 -21.95 8.82
CA ASP A 66 1.11 -22.82 8.55
C ASP A 66 2.27 -22.47 9.48
N ALA A 67 3.10 -23.48 9.78
CA ALA A 67 4.20 -23.39 10.74
C ALA A 67 5.20 -22.24 10.45
N GLU A 68 5.40 -21.87 9.18
CA GLU A 68 6.25 -20.72 8.84
C GLU A 68 5.68 -19.40 9.33
N ILE A 69 4.36 -19.17 9.18
CA ILE A 69 3.72 -17.94 9.67
C ILE A 69 3.66 -17.96 11.20
N GLU A 70 3.36 -19.10 11.81
CA GLU A 70 3.41 -19.25 13.28
C GLU A 70 4.79 -18.88 13.84
N LYS A 71 5.86 -19.36 13.20
CA LYS A 71 7.23 -19.03 13.58
C LYS A 71 7.49 -17.52 13.50
N LEU A 72 7.02 -16.85 12.45
CA LEU A 72 7.16 -15.39 12.31
C LEU A 72 6.40 -14.60 13.38
N LEU A 73 5.24 -15.11 13.83
CA LEU A 73 4.48 -14.52 14.92
C LEU A 73 5.23 -14.66 16.24
N LEU A 74 5.76 -15.85 16.54
CA LEU A 74 6.51 -16.14 17.76
C LEU A 74 7.82 -15.34 17.84
N GLU A 75 8.54 -15.22 16.72
CA GLU A 75 9.77 -14.43 16.63
C GLU A 75 9.50 -12.92 16.63
N GLY A 76 8.23 -12.50 16.46
CA GLY A 76 7.86 -11.08 16.36
C GLY A 76 8.52 -10.37 15.18
N LYS A 77 8.89 -11.11 14.14
CA LYS A 77 9.76 -10.61 13.06
C LYS A 77 9.10 -9.45 12.32
N GLU A 78 9.75 -8.30 12.38
CA GLU A 78 9.36 -7.17 11.55
C GLU A 78 9.93 -7.33 10.15
N PHE A 79 9.11 -7.06 9.15
CA PHE A 79 9.56 -6.95 7.78
C PHE A 79 9.35 -5.50 7.36
N GLU A 80 10.39 -4.89 6.81
CA GLU A 80 10.26 -3.58 6.21
C GLU A 80 9.37 -3.73 4.97
N ALA A 81 8.29 -2.95 4.91
CA ALA A 81 7.58 -2.78 3.66
C ALA A 81 8.57 -2.20 2.63
N GLU A 82 8.61 -2.75 1.42
CA GLU A 82 9.32 -2.09 0.34
C GLU A 82 8.86 -0.65 0.25
N ALA A 83 9.81 0.28 0.37
CA ALA A 83 9.55 1.71 0.32
C ALA A 83 8.67 2.01 -0.91
N PRO A 84 7.45 2.56 -0.73
CA PRO A 84 6.54 2.78 -1.85
C PRO A 84 7.21 3.60 -2.93
N GLU A 85 7.05 3.20 -4.18
CA GLU A 85 7.48 4.03 -5.29
C GLU A 85 6.49 5.17 -5.47
N VAL A 86 7.00 6.40 -5.45
CA VAL A 86 6.20 7.61 -5.62
C VAL A 86 6.78 8.39 -6.78
N PHE A 87 5.96 8.59 -7.80
CA PHE A 87 6.32 9.38 -8.96
C PHE A 87 5.76 10.79 -8.83
N ILE A 88 6.62 11.79 -9.07
CA ILE A 88 6.25 13.20 -9.01
C ILE A 88 6.68 13.90 -10.29
N ARG A 89 5.76 14.69 -10.86
CA ARG A 89 6.04 15.60 -11.98
C ARG A 89 5.31 16.92 -11.79
N ARG A 90 5.73 17.96 -12.52
CA ARG A 90 4.99 19.23 -12.58
C ARG A 90 4.02 19.20 -13.74
N VAL A 91 2.79 19.68 -13.51
CA VAL A 91 1.78 19.84 -14.57
C VAL A 91 1.18 21.22 -14.41
N GLY A 92 1.63 22.17 -15.24
CA GLY A 92 1.22 23.57 -15.11
C GLY A 92 1.58 24.14 -13.74
N ASN A 93 0.57 24.52 -12.96
CA ASN A 93 0.72 25.06 -11.60
C ASN A 93 0.45 24.03 -10.50
N ASP A 94 0.50 22.73 -10.81
CA ASP A 94 0.29 21.65 -9.85
C ASP A 94 1.50 20.70 -9.82
N TYR A 95 1.73 20.08 -8.67
CA TYR A 95 2.49 18.83 -8.58
C TYR A 95 1.54 17.66 -8.74
N MET A 96 1.82 16.79 -9.72
CA MET A 96 1.13 15.52 -9.87
C MET A 96 1.93 14.44 -9.15
N VAL A 97 1.33 13.82 -8.14
CA VAL A 97 1.90 12.74 -7.33
C VAL A 97 1.12 11.45 -7.60
N SER A 98 1.81 10.39 -8.01
CA SER A 98 1.20 9.08 -8.28
C SER A 98 1.97 7.96 -7.60
N PHE A 99 1.23 7.01 -7.04
CA PHE A 99 1.75 5.84 -6.34
C PHE A 99 0.72 4.72 -6.38
N ASP A 100 1.17 3.47 -6.23
CA ASP A 100 0.26 2.34 -6.00
C ASP A 100 -0.55 2.58 -4.73
N TYR A 101 -1.81 2.16 -4.71
CA TYR A 101 -2.69 2.38 -3.56
C TYR A 101 -2.03 1.93 -2.26
N ASP A 102 -1.68 2.91 -1.44
CA ASP A 102 -1.18 2.76 -0.09
C ASP A 102 -2.08 3.58 0.83
N PRO A 103 -2.81 2.95 1.77
CA PRO A 103 -3.78 3.66 2.60
C PRO A 103 -3.14 4.74 3.47
N ASN A 104 -1.86 4.61 3.84
CA ASN A 104 -1.16 5.66 4.58
C ASN A 104 -0.87 6.85 3.67
N LEU A 105 -0.33 6.64 2.47
CA LEU A 105 -0.08 7.73 1.51
C LEU A 105 -1.38 8.42 1.08
N VAL A 106 -2.46 7.66 0.88
CA VAL A 106 -3.80 8.21 0.61
C VAL A 106 -4.28 9.07 1.77
N ARG A 107 -4.05 8.66 3.01
CA ARG A 107 -4.42 9.45 4.19
C ARG A 107 -3.61 10.75 4.25
N GLU A 108 -2.29 10.68 4.09
CA GLU A 108 -1.43 11.87 4.11
C GLU A 108 -1.81 12.84 2.98
N ILE A 109 -2.02 12.38 1.75
CA ILE A 109 -2.36 13.29 0.63
C ILE A 109 -3.74 13.91 0.77
N ARG A 110 -4.71 13.19 1.34
CA ARG A 110 -6.05 13.73 1.61
C ARG A 110 -6.05 14.82 2.67
N SER A 111 -5.00 14.90 3.50
CA SER A 111 -4.85 15.93 4.54
C SER A 111 -4.43 17.29 3.99
N LEU A 112 -3.86 17.34 2.78
CA LEU A 112 -3.55 18.59 2.11
C LEU A 112 -4.84 19.31 1.73
N GLU A 113 -4.80 20.63 1.65
CA GLU A 113 -5.92 21.40 1.11
C GLU A 113 -5.94 21.35 -0.43
N GLU A 114 -7.14 21.45 -1.01
CA GLU A 114 -7.38 21.61 -2.46
C GLU A 114 -6.85 20.54 -3.43
N ARG A 115 -6.15 19.51 -2.94
CA ARG A 115 -5.78 18.31 -3.71
C ARG A 115 -6.95 17.70 -4.48
N LYS A 116 -6.67 17.24 -5.70
CA LYS A 116 -7.65 16.57 -6.56
C LYS A 116 -7.10 15.25 -7.06
N PHE A 117 -7.92 14.20 -7.01
CA PHE A 117 -7.59 12.94 -7.66
C PHE A 117 -8.15 12.95 -9.08
N ASP A 118 -7.32 12.61 -10.06
CA ASP A 118 -7.72 12.40 -11.44
C ASP A 118 -7.69 10.88 -11.75
N PRO A 119 -8.87 10.26 -11.99
CA PRO A 119 -8.94 8.84 -12.35
C PRO A 119 -8.27 8.49 -13.67
N GLY A 120 -8.15 9.45 -14.61
CA GLY A 120 -7.57 9.22 -15.94
C GLY A 120 -6.06 9.00 -15.87
N THR A 121 -5.38 9.83 -15.09
CA THR A 121 -3.93 9.69 -14.83
C THR A 121 -3.61 8.84 -13.60
N LYS A 122 -4.62 8.49 -12.79
CA LYS A 122 -4.47 7.87 -11.45
C LYS A 122 -3.51 8.65 -10.56
N GLY A 123 -3.48 9.97 -10.71
CA GLY A 123 -2.61 10.89 -10.01
C GLY A 123 -3.37 11.84 -9.09
N TRP A 124 -2.72 12.25 -8.01
CA TRP A 124 -3.15 13.34 -7.15
C TRP A 124 -2.47 14.63 -7.58
N PHE A 125 -3.27 15.64 -7.86
CA PHE A 125 -2.82 16.99 -8.19
C PHE A 125 -2.87 17.85 -6.95
N ILE A 126 -1.72 18.43 -6.61
CA ILE A 126 -1.51 19.30 -5.46
C ILE A 126 -1.18 20.70 -6.01
N PRO A 127 -2.05 21.70 -5.80
CA PRO A 127 -1.80 23.04 -6.27
C PRO A 127 -0.53 23.66 -5.69
N ILE A 128 0.27 24.30 -6.54
CA ILE A 128 1.44 25.09 -6.13
C ILE A 128 0.95 26.49 -5.74
N ARG A 129 0.43 26.61 -4.52
CA ARG A 129 -0.01 27.86 -3.87
C ARG A 129 -0.17 27.64 -2.36
N ASP A 130 -0.20 28.74 -1.62
CA ASP A 130 -0.50 28.81 -0.18
C ASP A 130 0.28 27.80 0.68
N GLU A 131 -0.29 26.61 0.90
CA GLU A 131 0.24 25.52 1.72
C GLU A 131 1.45 24.80 1.09
N ILE A 132 1.51 24.72 -0.25
CA ILE A 132 2.54 24.03 -1.02
C ILE A 132 3.07 24.96 -2.10
N LYS A 133 4.35 25.30 -2.04
CA LYS A 133 5.07 26.17 -2.99
C LYS A 133 6.25 25.46 -3.61
N THR A 134 6.83 24.47 -2.93
CA THR A 134 7.99 23.73 -3.42
C THR A 134 7.80 22.22 -3.39
N LEU A 135 8.68 21.51 -4.09
CA LEU A 135 8.70 20.06 -4.14
C LEU A 135 9.08 19.46 -2.77
N GLU A 136 9.98 20.12 -2.05
CA GLU A 136 10.42 19.73 -0.71
C GLU A 136 9.26 19.77 0.28
N GLU A 137 8.36 20.75 0.17
CA GLU A 137 7.16 20.83 0.99
C GLU A 137 6.19 19.67 0.72
N VAL A 138 6.05 19.26 -0.56
CA VAL A 138 5.29 18.04 -0.90
C VAL A 138 5.92 16.81 -0.27
N ILE A 139 7.24 16.63 -0.43
CA ILE A 139 7.98 15.49 0.11
C ILE A 139 7.86 15.44 1.64
N SER A 140 7.98 16.59 2.30
CA SER A 140 7.90 16.70 3.75
C SER A 140 6.50 16.44 4.28
N LYS A 141 5.48 17.15 3.75
CA LYS A 141 4.09 17.03 4.24
C LYS A 141 3.51 15.63 4.02
N LEU A 142 3.82 15.02 2.88
CA LEU A 142 3.39 13.65 2.58
C LEU A 142 4.29 12.58 3.21
N ARG A 143 5.33 12.98 3.96
CA ARG A 143 6.28 12.09 4.63
C ARG A 143 6.91 11.10 3.65
N LEU A 144 7.23 11.57 2.44
CA LEU A 144 7.75 10.75 1.35
C LEU A 144 9.25 10.44 1.49
N ALA A 145 9.94 10.97 2.51
CA ALA A 145 11.35 10.67 2.74
C ALA A 145 11.64 9.16 2.91
N ARG A 146 10.63 8.38 3.32
CA ARG A 146 10.68 6.91 3.41
C ARG A 146 10.32 6.18 2.11
N CYS A 147 9.99 6.92 1.05
CA CYS A 147 9.52 6.39 -0.23
C CYS A 147 10.65 6.43 -1.27
N GLN A 148 10.56 5.58 -2.28
CA GLN A 148 11.43 5.64 -3.45
C GLN A 148 10.87 6.69 -4.41
N ILE A 149 11.36 7.93 -4.30
CA ILE A 149 10.87 9.05 -5.10
C ILE A 149 11.49 9.03 -6.49
N LYS A 150 10.64 8.92 -7.52
CA LYS A 150 11.00 9.04 -8.93
C LYS A 150 10.51 10.40 -9.45
N LEU A 151 11.45 11.30 -9.74
CA LEU A 151 11.13 12.58 -10.36
C LEU A 151 11.14 12.48 -11.88
N HIS A 152 10.13 13.06 -12.51
CA HIS A 152 10.13 13.28 -13.94
C HIS A 152 11.18 14.34 -14.33
N ASP A 153 11.59 14.34 -15.61
CA ASP A 153 12.72 15.13 -16.12
C ASP A 153 12.57 16.64 -15.90
N ASP A 154 11.34 17.14 -15.91
CA ASP A 154 10.98 18.53 -15.64
C ASP A 154 11.27 18.98 -14.20
N LEU A 155 11.45 18.04 -13.26
CA LEU A 155 11.76 18.29 -11.85
C LEU A 155 13.19 17.91 -11.44
N LYS A 156 13.98 17.28 -12.31
CA LYS A 156 15.36 16.85 -11.99
C LYS A 156 16.29 18.01 -11.62
N GLY A 157 15.96 19.25 -12.00
CA GLY A 157 16.69 20.47 -11.62
C GLY A 157 16.16 21.20 -10.38
N SER A 158 15.01 20.78 -9.84
CA SER A 158 14.34 21.44 -8.71
C SER A 158 14.91 21.02 -7.36
N LEU A 159 15.48 19.81 -7.25
CA LEU A 159 16.30 19.40 -6.11
C LEU A 159 17.73 19.92 -6.27
N LYS A 160 17.95 21.23 -6.06
CA LYS A 160 19.31 21.80 -6.01
C LYS A 160 19.61 22.39 -4.62
N ARG A 161 20.43 21.62 -3.89
CA ARG A 161 21.23 21.93 -2.67
C ARG A 161 20.54 22.61 -1.49
#